data_AF-A0AAV8XR13-F1
#
_entry.id   AF-A0AAV8XR13-F1
#
_cell.length_a   1.000
_cell.length_b   1.000
_cell.length_c   1.000
_cell.angle_alpha   90.00
_cell.angle_beta   90.00
_cell.angle_gamma   90.00
#
_symmetry.space_group_name_H-M   'P 1'
#
loop_
_entity.id
_entity.type
_entity.pdbx_description
1 polymer ?
#
loop_
_entity_poly.entity_id
_entity_poly.type
_entity_poly.pdbx_seq_one_letter_code
_entity_poly.pdbx_strand_id
1 'polypeptide(L)'
;MASEGFVKASTNNLPCIDIFMVMEFIKNDERFNAAEFKGVKAAASSRDKHGDSAIGYVELKREGSLCTVQGRICPEHRVDADMHWLF
;
A
#
# COMPACT_ATOMS: atom_id res chain seq x y z
N MET A 1 16.36 6.76 8.11
CA MET A 1 15.87 7.71 9.12
C MET A 1 14.39 7.91 8.86
N ALA A 2 13.57 7.82 9.91
CA ALA A 2 12.13 8.08 9.81
C ALA A 2 11.90 9.58 9.53
N SER A 3 10.83 9.86 8.81
CA SER A 3 10.35 11.21 8.49
C SER A 3 9.94 11.93 9.77
N GLU A 4 9.92 13.27 9.78
CA GLU A 4 9.62 14.05 10.99
C GLU A 4 8.24 13.68 11.58
N GLY A 5 8.21 13.24 12.84
CA GLY A 5 7.00 12.78 13.51
C GLY A 5 6.57 11.34 13.18
N PHE A 6 7.32 10.61 12.35
CA PHE A 6 7.06 9.20 12.03
C PHE A 6 7.94 8.25 12.85
N VAL A 7 7.39 7.09 13.17
CA VAL A 7 8.08 5.99 13.84
C VAL A 7 8.11 4.76 12.93
N LYS A 8 9.17 3.96 13.03
CA LYS A 8 9.26 2.70 12.27
C LYS A 8 8.08 1.79 12.63
N ALA A 9 7.44 1.21 11.62
CA ALA A 9 6.38 0.25 11.83
C ALA A 9 6.89 -1.04 12.46
N SER A 10 6.09 -1.59 13.35
CA SER A 10 6.26 -2.87 14.03
C SER A 10 4.88 -3.48 14.28
N THR A 11 4.82 -4.77 14.53
CA THR A 11 3.56 -5.47 14.82
C THR A 11 2.79 -4.86 15.99
N ASN A 12 3.48 -4.19 16.92
CA ASN A 12 2.90 -3.60 18.12
C ASN A 12 2.35 -2.18 17.91
N ASN A 13 2.67 -1.51 16.80
CA ASN A 13 2.26 -0.12 16.55
C ASN A 13 1.46 0.05 15.25
N LEU A 14 1.18 -1.04 14.53
CA LEU A 14 0.24 -1.06 13.42
C LEU A 14 -1.20 -1.13 13.94
N PRO A 15 -2.17 -0.49 13.26
CA PRO A 15 -3.58 -0.72 13.55
C PRO A 15 -3.93 -2.18 13.28
N CYS A 16 -4.77 -2.77 14.13
CA CYS A 16 -5.34 -4.09 13.84
C CYS A 16 -6.34 -3.91 12.70
N ILE A 17 -6.09 -4.58 11.58
CA ILE A 17 -6.96 -4.53 10.41
C ILE A 17 -7.70 -5.86 10.28
N ASP A 18 -9.03 -5.79 10.28
CA ASP A 18 -9.91 -6.91 10.01
C ASP A 18 -10.37 -6.91 8.54
N ILE A 19 -10.76 -8.09 8.03
CA ILE A 19 -11.21 -8.29 6.66
C ILE A 19 -12.46 -7.46 6.32
N PHE A 20 -13.37 -7.22 7.28
CA PHE A 20 -14.56 -6.40 7.00
C PHE A 20 -14.18 -4.94 6.75
N MET A 21 -13.19 -4.40 7.46
CA MET A 21 -12.69 -3.04 7.19
C MET A 21 -12.06 -2.93 5.80
N VAL A 22 -11.32 -3.95 5.38
CA VAL A 22 -10.72 -4.00 4.02
C VAL A 22 -11.82 -4.04 2.96
N MET A 23 -12.83 -4.90 3.15
CA MET A 23 -13.97 -5.01 2.24
C MET A 23 -14.77 -3.70 2.16
N GLU A 24 -15.00 -3.03 3.29
CA GLU A 24 -15.68 -1.75 3.33
C GLU A 24 -14.88 -0.67 2.59
N PHE A 25 -13.57 -0.61 2.78
CA PHE A 25 -12.69 0.31 2.05
C PHE A 25 -12.75 0.07 0.53
N ILE A 26 -12.60 -1.18 0.09
CA ILE A 26 -12.67 -1.54 -1.34
C ILE A 26 -14.04 -1.21 -1.94
N LYS A 27 -15.12 -1.45 -1.19
CA LYS A 27 -16.49 -1.17 -1.64
C LYS A 27 -16.74 0.33 -1.82
N ASN A 28 -16.21 1.17 -0.94
CA ASN A 28 -16.52 2.61 -0.92
C ASN A 28 -15.57 3.47 -1.77
N ASP A 29 -14.45 2.92 -2.24
CA ASP A 29 -13.49 3.64 -3.07
C ASP A 29 -13.66 3.27 -4.55
N GLU A 30 -14.15 4.23 -5.36
CA GLU A 30 -14.44 4.04 -6.78
C GLU A 30 -13.21 3.58 -7.58
N ARG A 31 -11.99 3.89 -7.13
CA ARG A 31 -10.73 3.47 -7.77
C ARG A 31 -10.54 1.95 -7.76
N PHE A 32 -11.23 1.23 -6.87
CA PHE A 32 -11.23 -0.24 -6.84
C PHE A 32 -12.44 -0.86 -7.55
N ASN A 33 -13.46 -0.06 -7.86
CA ASN A 33 -14.67 -0.49 -8.56
C ASN A 33 -14.69 -0.14 -10.05
N ALA A 34 -13.75 0.70 -10.50
CA ALA A 34 -13.53 0.99 -11.91
C ALA A 34 -13.29 -0.29 -12.73
N ALA A 35 -14.01 -0.44 -13.84
CA ALA A 35 -13.91 -1.60 -14.72
C ALA A 35 -12.47 -1.83 -15.25
N GLU A 36 -11.70 -0.75 -15.40
CA GLU A 36 -10.32 -0.75 -15.91
C GLU A 36 -9.29 -1.28 -14.90
N PHE A 37 -9.58 -1.19 -13.59
CA PHE A 37 -8.68 -1.63 -12.51
C PHE A 37 -9.15 -2.93 -11.84
N LYS A 38 -10.34 -3.41 -12.17
CA LYS A 38 -10.93 -4.63 -11.63
C LYS A 38 -10.05 -5.83 -11.98
N GLY A 39 -9.44 -6.45 -10.96
CA GLY A 39 -8.57 -7.61 -11.13
C GLY A 39 -7.10 -7.29 -11.39
N VAL A 40 -6.73 -6.08 -11.82
CA VAL A 40 -5.31 -5.70 -12.06
C VAL A 40 -4.51 -5.68 -10.76
N LYS A 41 -5.05 -5.07 -9.70
CA LYS A 41 -4.40 -5.04 -8.38
C LYS A 41 -4.34 -6.44 -7.75
N ALA A 42 -5.40 -7.24 -7.88
CA ALA A 42 -5.42 -8.63 -7.40
C ALA A 42 -4.43 -9.52 -8.16
N ALA A 43 -4.30 -9.36 -9.48
CA ALA A 43 -3.33 -10.07 -10.31
C ALA A 43 -1.88 -9.62 -10.03
N ALA A 44 -1.65 -8.35 -9.73
CA ALA A 44 -0.32 -7.84 -9.38
C ALA A 44 0.13 -8.35 -8.00
N SER A 45 -0.76 -8.33 -7.00
CA SER A 45 -0.45 -8.77 -5.63
C SER A 45 -0.36 -10.29 -5.46
N SER A 46 -0.93 -11.08 -6.39
CA SER A 46 -0.86 -12.55 -6.37
C SER A 46 0.42 -13.12 -7.02
N ARG A 47 1.30 -12.26 -7.55
CA ARG A 47 2.59 -12.71 -8.06
C ARG A 47 3.50 -13.11 -6.89
N ASP A 48 3.92 -14.37 -6.88
CA ASP A 48 4.76 -15.03 -5.87
C ASP A 48 6.01 -14.21 -5.45
N LYS A 49 6.54 -13.39 -6.36
CA LYS A 49 7.73 -12.54 -6.13
C LYS A 49 7.45 -11.17 -5.49
N HIS A 50 6.18 -10.82 -5.24
CA HIS A 50 5.79 -9.47 -4.83
C HIS A 50 5.75 -9.26 -3.31
N GLY A 51 5.53 -10.32 -2.53
CA GLY A 51 5.23 -10.21 -1.09
C GLY A 51 6.37 -9.66 -0.23
N ASP A 52 7.58 -10.22 -0.36
CA ASP A 52 8.67 -9.95 0.59
C ASP A 52 9.68 -8.90 0.12
N SER A 53 9.81 -8.67 -1.20
CA SER A 53 10.86 -7.81 -1.76
C SER A 53 10.37 -6.41 -2.15
N ALA A 54 9.06 -6.15 -2.10
CA ALA A 54 8.46 -4.92 -2.60
C ALA A 54 8.43 -3.75 -1.62
N ILE A 55 8.42 -4.02 -0.31
CA ILE A 55 8.30 -2.98 0.73
C ILE A 55 9.51 -3.06 1.65
N GLY A 56 10.49 -2.17 1.42
CA GLY A 56 11.75 -2.18 2.17
C GLY A 56 11.69 -1.48 3.53
N TYR A 57 10.72 -0.58 3.73
CA TYR A 57 10.58 0.17 4.98
C TYR A 57 9.17 0.74 5.14
N VAL A 58 8.56 0.55 6.30
CA VAL A 58 7.26 1.15 6.65
C VAL A 58 7.43 2.01 7.89
N GLU A 59 6.84 3.20 7.85
CA GLU A 59 6.79 4.16 8.94
C GLU A 59 5.35 4.63 9.17
N LEU A 60 5.03 5.06 10.38
CA LEU A 60 3.70 5.55 10.72
C LEU A 60 3.75 6.75 11.66
N LYS A 61 2.72 7.58 11.56
CA LYS A 61 2.46 8.72 12.44
C LYS A 61 1.06 8.56 13.02
N ARG A 62 0.90 8.78 14.32
CA ARG A 62 -0.39 8.74 15.01
C ARG A 62 -0.75 10.12 15.51
N GLU A 63 -1.94 10.58 15.14
CA GLU A 63 -2.51 11.87 15.54
C GLU A 63 -3.92 11.60 16.08
N GLY A 64 -4.02 11.39 17.40
CA GLY A 64 -5.27 10.98 18.06
C GLY A 64 -5.75 9.62 17.58
N SER A 65 -6.94 9.58 16.96
CA SER A 65 -7.53 8.38 16.37
C SER A 65 -7.08 8.10 14.93
N LEU A 66 -6.34 9.04 14.31
CA LEU A 66 -5.87 8.89 12.94
C LEU A 66 -4.46 8.28 12.90
N CYS A 67 -4.29 7.24 12.10
CA CYS A 67 -3.00 6.61 11.86
C CYS A 67 -2.62 6.74 10.38
N THR A 68 -1.55 7.47 10.10
CA THR A 68 -0.99 7.63 8.76
C THR A 68 0.15 6.65 8.59
N VAL A 69 0.04 5.72 7.64
CA VAL A 69 1.07 4.72 7.32
C VAL A 69 1.72 5.06 5.99
N GLN A 70 3.04 5.08 5.95
CA GLN A 70 3.84 5.31 4.75
C GLN A 70 4.77 4.12 4.50
N GLY A 71 4.74 3.59 3.29
CA GLY A 71 5.64 2.53 2.84
C GLY A 71 6.59 3.05 1.78
N ARG A 72 7.89 2.75 1.92
CA ARG A 72 8.85 2.86 0.83
C ARG A 72 8.80 1.61 0.01
N ILE A 73 8.26 1.76 -1.20
CA ILE A 73 8.25 0.72 -2.22
C ILE A 73 9.66 0.66 -2.83
N CYS A 74 10.22 -0.54 -2.95
CA CYS A 74 11.46 -0.74 -3.67
C CYS A 74 11.31 -0.26 -5.13
N PRO A 75 12.30 0.42 -5.73
CA PRO A 75 12.16 1.02 -7.07
C PRO A 75 11.70 0.02 -8.15
N GLU A 76 12.16 -1.23 -8.08
CA GLU A 76 11.76 -2.32 -8.98
C GLU A 76 10.26 -2.65 -8.92
N HIS A 77 9.60 -2.30 -7.81
CA HIS A 77 8.18 -2.55 -7.56
C HIS A 77 7.33 -1.28 -7.57
N ARG A 78 7.93 -0.12 -7.86
CA ARG A 78 7.20 1.14 -8.03
C ARG A 78 6.40 1.05 -9.33
N VAL A 79 5.08 1.05 -9.22
CA VAL A 79 4.17 1.17 -10.37
C VAL A 79 4.20 2.63 -10.81
N ASP A 80 5.27 3.02 -11.50
CA ASP A 80 5.24 4.26 -12.26
C ASP A 80 4.36 3.99 -13.49
N ALA A 81 3.25 4.72 -13.61
CA ALA A 81 2.39 4.69 -14.78
C ALA A 81 3.05 5.44 -15.95
N ASP A 82 4.31 5.14 -16.25
CA ASP A 82 5.01 5.62 -17.44
C ASP A 82 5.31 4.43 -18.36
N MET A 83 4.22 3.90 -18.93
CA MET A 83 4.29 3.10 -20.14
C MET A 83 4.24 4.06 -21.33
N HIS A 84 5.24 4.95 -21.49
CA HIS A 84 5.41 5.71 -22.72
C HIS A 84 6.78 6.40 -22.86
N TRP A 85 7.86 5.66 -23.19
CA TRP A 85 8.96 6.20 -24.04
C TRP A 85 9.71 5.08 -24.77
N LEU A 86 9.08 4.53 -25.81
CA LEU A 86 9.76 4.06 -27.01
C LEU A 86 9.03 4.65 -28.21
N PHE A 87 9.29 5.94 -28.47
CA PHE A 87 9.57 6.55 -29.78
C PHE A 87 10.26 7.90 -29.53
#